data_AF-A0A6N2E2F1-F1
#
_entry.id   AF-A0A6N2E2F1-F1
#
_cell.length_a   1.000
_cell.length_b   1.000
_cell.length_c   1.000
_cell.angle_alpha   90.00
_cell.angle_beta   90.00
_cell.angle_gamma   90.00
#
_symmetry.space_group_name_H-M   'P 1'
#
loop_
_entity.id
_entity.type
_entity.pdbx_description
1 polymer ?
#
loop_
_entity_poly.entity_id
_entity_poly.type
_entity_poly.pdbx_seq_one_letter_code
_entity_poly.pdbx_strand_id
1 'polypeptide(L)'
;MTEPAIVPVIVARAGRAEDIPFLARIIEIASTPPFPQSPLRQVLDPVDTPTLPFLEVVLAEDAFAWGLIADFVVLTVDGNPAAACAVFVPDAGNRHPLRMDRMPAVAARLGWDDARLQAFRAAYDCVHRFKMNGRSNPN
;
A
#
# COMPACT_ATOMS: atom_id res chain seq x y z
N MET A 1 -2.84 48.32 -7.23
CA MET A 1 -1.66 47.46 -7.50
C MET A 1 -2.05 46.06 -7.07
N THR A 2 -2.26 45.16 -8.02
CA THR A 2 -2.57 43.76 -7.74
C THR A 2 -1.26 43.02 -7.46
N GLU A 3 -1.18 42.38 -6.31
CA GLU A 3 -0.06 41.51 -5.95
C GLU A 3 0.06 40.40 -7.01
N PRO A 4 1.26 40.06 -7.51
CA PRO A 4 1.40 39.01 -8.52
C PRO A 4 0.93 37.69 -7.92
N ALA A 5 -0.01 37.03 -8.60
CA ALA A 5 -0.48 35.72 -8.20
C ALA A 5 0.70 34.74 -8.26
N ILE A 6 1.04 34.13 -7.11
CA ILE A 6 2.00 33.03 -7.06
C ILE A 6 1.33 31.85 -7.76
N VAL A 7 1.85 31.46 -8.92
CA VAL A 7 1.41 30.26 -9.63
C VAL A 7 2.20 29.09 -9.08
N PRO A 8 1.54 28.04 -8.53
CA PRO A 8 2.23 26.88 -8.00
C PRO A 8 3.00 26.16 -9.11
N VAL A 9 4.20 25.68 -8.79
CA VAL A 9 4.98 24.84 -9.71
C VAL A 9 4.54 23.40 -9.55
N ILE A 10 3.93 22.84 -10.59
CA ILE A 10 3.46 21.45 -10.63
C ILE A 10 4.43 20.61 -11.47
N VAL A 11 4.98 19.56 -10.89
CA VAL A 11 5.90 18.63 -11.57
C VAL A 11 5.43 17.20 -11.39
N ALA A 12 5.39 16.43 -12.49
CA ALA A 12 5.22 14.99 -12.46
C ALA A 12 6.60 14.31 -12.53
N ARG A 13 6.86 13.35 -11.65
CA ARG A 13 8.09 12.56 -11.64
C ARG A 13 7.83 11.12 -11.19
N ALA A 14 8.78 10.23 -11.47
CA ALA A 14 8.79 8.90 -10.87
C ALA A 14 8.90 9.01 -9.33
N GLY A 15 8.29 8.06 -8.64
CA GLY A 15 8.39 7.90 -7.20
C GLY A 15 9.81 7.55 -6.76
N ARG A 16 10.14 7.96 -5.54
CA ARG A 16 11.45 7.81 -4.92
C ARG A 16 11.27 7.32 -3.48
N ALA A 17 12.35 6.82 -2.87
CA ALA A 17 12.31 6.35 -1.48
C ALA A 17 11.80 7.41 -0.48
N GLU A 18 12.08 8.69 -0.74
CA GLU A 18 11.58 9.82 0.06
C GLU A 18 10.04 9.98 0.02
N ASP A 19 9.37 9.41 -0.99
CA ASP A 19 7.92 9.45 -1.12
C ASP A 19 7.21 8.34 -0.34
N ILE A 20 7.92 7.36 0.22
CA ILE A 20 7.33 6.19 0.90
C ILE A 20 6.25 6.59 1.92
N PRO A 21 6.49 7.56 2.84
CA PRO A 21 5.45 7.95 3.80
C PRO A 21 4.20 8.53 3.15
N PHE A 22 4.36 9.29 2.05
CA PHE A 22 3.24 9.84 1.28
C PHE A 22 2.47 8.72 0.56
N LEU A 23 3.18 7.82 -0.11
CA LEU A 23 2.59 6.70 -0.84
C LEU A 23 1.85 5.73 0.09
N ALA A 24 2.41 5.43 1.26
CA ALA A 24 1.75 4.59 2.27
C ALA A 24 0.39 5.16 2.70
N ARG A 25 0.30 6.47 2.93
CA ARG A 25 -0.97 7.16 3.24
C ARG A 25 -1.96 7.08 2.10
N ILE A 26 -1.52 7.32 0.87
CA ILE A 26 -2.39 7.21 -0.31
C ILE A 26 -2.95 5.79 -0.45
N ILE A 27 -2.11 4.75 -0.27
CA ILE A 27 -2.54 3.35 -0.33
C ILE A 27 -3.54 3.04 0.78
N GLU A 28 -3.29 3.48 2.01
CA GLU A 28 -4.23 3.27 3.12
C GLU A 28 -5.61 3.91 2.82
N ILE A 29 -5.62 5.18 2.40
CA ILE A 29 -6.84 5.92 2.05
C ILE A 29 -7.56 5.23 0.89
N ALA A 30 -6.84 4.84 -0.16
CA ALA A 30 -7.43 4.19 -1.33
C ALA A 30 -7.97 2.78 -1.01
N SER A 31 -7.39 2.09 -0.02
CA SER A 31 -7.82 0.75 0.39
C SER A 31 -9.03 0.72 1.33
N THR A 32 -9.41 1.87 1.88
CA THR A 32 -10.43 1.95 2.94
C THR A 32 -11.87 1.89 2.39
N PRO A 33 -12.27 2.71 1.41
CA PRO A 33 -13.62 2.65 0.86
C PRO A 33 -13.94 1.30 0.18
N PRO A 34 -15.19 0.82 0.24
CA PRO A 34 -16.36 1.36 0.96
C PRO A 34 -16.46 0.90 2.43
N PHE A 35 -15.39 0.35 3.00
CA PHE A 35 -15.42 -0.30 4.31
C PHE A 35 -15.21 0.70 5.46
N PRO A 36 -15.71 0.40 6.68
CA PRO A 36 -15.45 1.22 7.87
C PRO A 36 -13.97 1.28 8.27
N GLN A 37 -13.19 0.28 7.84
CA GLN A 37 -11.76 0.16 8.07
C GLN A 37 -11.10 -0.56 6.90
N SER A 38 -9.84 -0.23 6.62
CA SER A 38 -9.06 -0.92 5.57
C SER A 38 -9.06 -2.44 5.82
N PRO A 39 -9.27 -3.28 4.78
CA PRO A 39 -9.10 -4.73 4.90
C PRO A 39 -7.71 -5.14 5.41
N LEU A 40 -6.68 -4.30 5.19
CA LEU A 40 -5.36 -4.53 5.77
C LEU A 40 -5.37 -4.48 7.28
N ARG A 41 -6.20 -3.64 7.91
CA ARG A 41 -6.31 -3.56 9.36
C ARG A 41 -6.73 -4.91 9.96
N GLN A 42 -7.70 -5.58 9.35
CA GLN A 42 -8.16 -6.91 9.79
C GLN A 42 -7.05 -7.97 9.72
N VAL A 43 -6.15 -7.86 8.73
CA VAL A 43 -5.00 -8.76 8.59
C VAL A 43 -3.92 -8.46 9.63
N LEU A 44 -3.79 -7.20 10.03
CA LEU A 44 -2.74 -6.73 10.94
C LEU A 44 -3.13 -6.78 12.43
N ASP A 45 -4.43 -6.88 12.75
CA ASP A 45 -4.92 -6.97 14.14
C ASP A 45 -4.23 -8.09 14.96
N PRO A 46 -4.03 -9.32 14.45
CA PRO A 46 -3.39 -10.40 15.21
C PRO A 46 -1.92 -10.17 15.55
N VAL A 47 -1.26 -9.24 14.86
CA VAL A 47 0.17 -8.93 15.03
C VAL A 47 0.42 -7.55 15.63
N ASP A 48 -0.65 -6.88 16.07
CA ASP A 48 -0.65 -5.57 16.72
C ASP A 48 0.25 -4.55 16.01
N THR A 49 0.18 -4.51 14.68
CA THR A 49 1.01 -3.61 13.87
C THR A 49 0.11 -2.55 13.21
N PRO A 50 0.39 -1.25 13.42
CA PRO A 50 -0.37 -0.20 12.74
C PRO A 50 -0.17 -0.24 11.21
N THR A 51 -1.22 0.10 10.46
CA THR A 51 -1.26 -0.03 8.99
C THR A 51 -0.19 0.82 8.28
N LEU A 52 0.01 2.07 8.71
CA LEU A 52 0.97 2.97 8.06
C LEU A 52 2.43 2.49 8.16
N PRO A 53 2.99 2.21 9.35
CA PRO A 53 4.32 1.61 9.47
C PRO A 53 4.47 0.31 8.68
N PHE A 54 3.44 -0.53 8.65
CA PHE A 54 3.45 -1.74 7.84
C PHE A 54 3.58 -1.42 6.34
N LEU A 55 2.76 -0.50 5.82
CA LEU A 55 2.79 -0.09 4.42
C LEU A 55 4.11 0.58 4.02
N GLU A 56 4.68 1.40 4.89
CA GLU A 56 6.00 2.01 4.66
C GLU A 56 7.09 0.93 4.49
N VAL A 57 7.09 -0.08 5.35
CA VAL A 57 8.03 -1.21 5.23
C VAL A 57 7.74 -2.07 4.00
N VAL A 58 6.47 -2.33 3.69
CA VAL A 58 6.07 -3.07 2.48
C VAL A 58 6.58 -2.39 1.21
N LEU A 59 6.48 -1.06 1.13
CA LEU A 59 7.01 -0.29 0.01
C LEU A 59 8.55 -0.32 -0.01
N ALA A 60 9.19 -0.15 1.15
CA ALA A 60 10.65 -0.16 1.27
C ALA A 60 11.29 -1.51 0.90
N GLU A 61 10.57 -2.61 1.11
CA GLU A 61 11.04 -3.98 0.84
C GLU A 61 10.50 -4.55 -0.50
N ASP A 62 10.02 -3.68 -1.40
CA ASP A 62 9.45 -4.04 -2.71
C ASP A 62 8.39 -5.14 -2.63
N ALA A 63 7.65 -5.16 -1.52
CA ALA A 63 6.68 -6.20 -1.19
C ALA A 63 5.25 -5.86 -1.62
N PHE A 64 5.03 -4.69 -2.20
CA PHE A 64 3.76 -4.31 -2.81
C PHE A 64 3.64 -4.89 -4.22
N ALA A 65 2.56 -5.61 -4.49
CA ALA A 65 2.43 -6.36 -5.74
C ALA A 65 2.04 -5.49 -6.93
N TRP A 66 1.45 -4.31 -6.72
CA TRP A 66 0.95 -3.46 -7.79
C TRP A 66 2.00 -2.53 -8.43
N GLY A 67 3.25 -2.60 -7.98
CA GLY A 67 4.37 -1.85 -8.54
C GLY A 67 5.47 -1.60 -7.52
N LEU A 68 6.65 -1.25 -8.01
CA LEU A 68 7.75 -0.69 -7.24
C LEU A 68 7.50 0.81 -7.02
N ILE A 69 8.23 1.43 -6.08
CA ILE A 69 8.15 2.88 -5.84
C ILE A 69 8.39 3.69 -7.13
N ALA A 70 9.34 3.26 -7.96
CA ALA A 70 9.65 3.92 -9.23
C ALA A 70 8.52 3.81 -10.28
N ASP A 71 7.59 2.86 -10.12
CA ASP A 71 6.42 2.69 -10.99
C ASP A 71 5.27 3.64 -10.61
N PHE A 72 5.39 4.40 -9.53
CA PHE A 72 4.44 5.47 -9.22
C PHE A 72 4.83 6.76 -9.93
N VAL A 73 3.83 7.46 -10.46
CA VAL A 73 3.99 8.87 -10.83
C VAL A 73 3.54 9.72 -9.65
N VAL A 74 4.45 10.51 -9.10
CA VAL A 74 4.21 11.48 -8.03
C VAL A 74 4.10 12.87 -8.65
N LEU A 75 2.99 13.54 -8.39
CA LEU A 75 2.79 14.95 -8.67
C LEU A 75 3.21 15.76 -7.45
N THR A 76 4.15 16.69 -7.63
CA THR A 76 4.57 17.62 -6.59
C THR A 76 4.05 19.02 -6.87
N VAL A 77 3.60 19.71 -5.82
CA VAL A 77 3.27 21.14 -5.82
C VAL A 77 4.29 21.85 -4.95
N ASP A 78 5.06 22.77 -5.55
CA ASP A 78 6.12 23.52 -4.87
C ASP A 78 7.12 22.58 -4.14
N GLY A 79 7.44 21.45 -4.78
CA GLY A 79 8.37 20.43 -4.27
C GLY A 79 7.76 19.40 -3.31
N ASN A 80 6.52 19.59 -2.84
CA ASN A 80 5.86 18.69 -1.91
C ASN A 80 4.98 17.67 -2.65
N PRO A 81 5.03 16.37 -2.33
CA PRO A 81 4.09 15.38 -2.90
C PRO A 81 2.63 15.78 -2.62
N ALA A 82 1.83 15.85 -3.67
CA ALA A 82 0.43 16.30 -3.62
C ALA A 82 -0.54 15.25 -4.16
N ALA A 83 -0.13 14.45 -5.15
CA ALA A 83 -0.89 13.32 -5.65
C ALA A 83 0.04 12.21 -6.14
N ALA A 84 -0.46 10.98 -6.21
CA ALA A 84 0.23 9.87 -6.84
C ALA A 84 -0.74 8.99 -7.61
N CYS A 85 -0.24 8.38 -8.67
CA CYS A 85 -0.91 7.26 -9.33
C CYS A 85 0.07 6.10 -9.52
N ALA A 86 -0.41 4.88 -9.31
CA ALA A 86 0.34 3.69 -9.63
C ALA A 86 0.26 3.46 -11.15
N VAL A 87 1.40 3.31 -11.82
CA VAL A 87 1.43 2.82 -13.20
C VAL A 87 1.32 1.30 -13.12
N PHE A 88 0.08 0.83 -13.01
CA PHE A 88 -0.23 -0.59 -12.88
C PHE A 88 -0.20 -1.26 -14.24
N VAL A 89 0.70 -2.23 -14.42
CA VAL A 89 0.60 -3.24 -15.48
C VAL A 89 -0.04 -4.48 -14.85
N PRO A 90 -1.28 -4.84 -15.21
CA PRO A 90 -1.94 -5.98 -14.61
C PRO A 90 -1.16 -7.28 -14.85
N ASP A 91 -0.65 -7.87 -13.78
CA ASP A 91 -0.27 -9.29 -13.80
C ASP A 91 -1.55 -10.13 -13.69
N ALA A 92 -1.91 -10.80 -14.78
CA ALA A 92 -3.11 -11.63 -14.84
C ALA A 92 -3.10 -12.78 -13.82
N GLY A 93 -1.93 -13.19 -13.32
CA GLY A 93 -1.74 -14.31 -12.41
C GLY A 93 -1.78 -13.95 -10.92
N ASN A 94 -1.50 -12.70 -10.55
CA ASN A 94 -1.40 -12.29 -9.15
C ASN A 94 -2.31 -11.09 -8.82
N ARG A 95 -3.46 -11.38 -8.21
CA ARG A 95 -4.43 -10.36 -7.75
C ARG A 95 -4.22 -9.96 -6.28
N HIS A 96 -3.22 -10.51 -5.61
CA HIS A 96 -2.92 -10.19 -4.22
C HIS A 96 -2.19 -8.85 -4.14
N PRO A 97 -2.55 -7.93 -3.23
CA PRO A 97 -1.86 -6.64 -3.09
C PRO A 97 -0.44 -6.77 -2.53
N LEU A 98 -0.08 -7.92 -1.94
CA LEU A 98 1.20 -8.16 -1.28
C LEU A 98 1.94 -9.33 -1.93
N ARG A 99 3.25 -9.20 -2.04
CA ARG A 99 4.18 -10.25 -2.46
C ARG A 99 4.56 -11.11 -1.26
N MET A 100 3.87 -12.25 -1.10
CA MET A 100 3.99 -13.09 0.10
C MET A 100 5.38 -13.75 0.27
N ASP A 101 6.16 -13.84 -0.81
CA ASP A 101 7.57 -14.23 -0.81
C ASP A 101 8.48 -13.19 -0.15
N ARG A 102 8.08 -11.91 -0.14
CA ARG A 102 8.82 -10.79 0.49
C ARG A 102 8.45 -10.53 1.94
N MET A 103 7.37 -11.13 2.44
CA MET A 103 6.91 -10.93 3.83
C MET A 103 7.93 -11.30 4.93
N PRO A 104 8.86 -12.26 4.76
CA PRO A 104 9.92 -12.47 5.74
C PRO A 104 10.83 -11.25 5.94
N ALA A 105 11.14 -10.50 4.88
CA ALA A 105 11.95 -9.27 4.98
C ALA A 105 11.17 -8.15 5.69
N VAL A 106 9.89 -8.00 5.36
CA VAL A 106 8.97 -7.06 6.03
C VAL A 106 8.87 -7.37 7.52
N ALA A 107 8.67 -8.64 7.88
CA ALA A 107 8.61 -9.11 9.26
C ALA A 107 9.92 -8.80 10.01
N ALA A 108 11.08 -9.10 9.42
CA ALA A 108 12.37 -8.80 10.02
C ALA A 108 12.53 -7.30 10.29
N ARG A 109 12.14 -6.45 9.34
CA ARG A 109 12.23 -4.98 9.48
C ARG A 109 11.24 -4.40 10.50
N LEU A 110 10.10 -5.05 10.71
CA LEU A 110 9.12 -4.71 11.74
C LEU A 110 9.44 -5.34 13.12
N GLY A 111 10.51 -6.13 13.23
CA GLY A 111 10.86 -6.84 14.46
C GLY A 111 9.86 -7.94 14.84
N TRP A 112 9.16 -8.51 13.85
CA TRP A 112 8.27 -9.65 14.07
C TRP A 112 9.09 -10.93 14.26
N ASP A 113 8.64 -11.76 15.19
CA ASP A 113 9.08 -13.14 15.28
C ASP A 113 8.33 -14.03 14.27
N ASP A 114 8.75 -15.29 14.18
CA ASP A 114 8.11 -16.28 13.31
C ASP A 114 6.63 -16.47 13.65
N ALA A 115 6.27 -16.41 14.95
CA ALA A 115 4.89 -16.57 15.39
C ALA A 115 3.98 -15.47 14.83
N ARG A 116 4.41 -14.20 14.88
CA ARG A 116 3.69 -13.07 14.28
C ARG A 116 3.62 -13.19 12.76
N LEU A 117 4.71 -13.58 12.09
CA LEU A 117 4.69 -13.79 10.65
C LEU A 117 3.67 -14.88 10.24
N GLN A 118 3.58 -15.98 10.99
CA GLN A 118 2.58 -17.03 10.72
C GLN A 118 1.15 -16.54 11.01
N ALA A 119 0.94 -15.78 12.09
CA ALA A 119 -0.36 -15.19 12.41
C ALA A 119 -0.85 -14.24 11.30
N PHE A 120 0.05 -13.39 10.80
CA PHE A 120 -0.23 -12.52 9.65
C PHE A 120 -0.61 -13.32 8.39
N ARG A 121 0.17 -14.36 8.05
CA ARG A 121 -0.11 -15.23 6.88
C ARG A 121 -1.49 -15.89 6.99
N ALA A 122 -1.83 -16.44 8.15
CA ALA A 122 -3.11 -17.07 8.38
C ALA A 122 -4.28 -16.07 8.23
N ALA A 123 -4.14 -14.86 8.78
CA ALA A 123 -5.14 -13.80 8.65
C ALA A 123 -5.30 -13.34 7.19
N TYR A 124 -4.18 -13.17 6.47
CA TYR A 124 -4.17 -12.78 5.07
C TYR A 124 -4.91 -13.80 4.20
N ASP A 125 -4.58 -15.09 4.35
CA ASP A 125 -5.23 -16.17 3.60
C ASP A 125 -6.73 -16.29 3.91
N CYS A 126 -7.12 -16.02 5.16
CA CYS A 126 -8.52 -16.01 5.58
C CYS A 126 -9.32 -14.94 4.82
N VAL A 127 -8.85 -13.68 4.87
CA VAL A 127 -9.51 -12.54 4.20
C VAL A 127 -9.59 -12.77 2.69
N HIS A 128 -8.53 -13.32 2.08
CA HIS A 128 -8.51 -13.61 0.64
C HIS A 128 -9.43 -14.77 0.24
N ARG A 129 -9.53 -15.83 1.06
CA ARG A 129 -10.48 -16.94 0.83
C ARG A 129 -11.93 -16.49 0.92
N PHE A 130 -12.27 -15.64 1.89
CA PHE A 130 -13.63 -15.11 2.04
C PHE A 130 -14.05 -14.23 0.84
N LYS A 131 -13.15 -13.41 0.29
CA LYS A 131 -13.45 -12.59 -0.91
C LYS A 131 -13.62 -13.39 -2.20
N MET A 132 -12.99 -14.56 -2.32
CA MET A 132 -13.14 -15.45 -3.48
C MET A 132 -14.43 -16.29 -3.40
N ASN A 133 -14.81 -16.75 -2.21
CA ASN A 133 -16.01 -17.58 -2.03
C ASN A 133 -17.32 -16.76 -1.98
N GLY A 134 -17.26 -15.49 -1.57
CA GLY A 134 -18.40 -14.57 -1.58
C GLY A 134 -18.85 -14.04 -2.95
N ARG A 135 -18.16 -14.43 -4.05
CA ARG A 135 -18.61 -14.18 -5.43
C ARG A 135 -19.57 -15.24 -5.97
N SER A 136 -19.94 -16.23 -5.15
CA SER A 136 -20.99 -17.19 -5.46
C SER A 136 -22.34 -16.61 -5.04
N ASN A 137 -22.83 -15.59 -5.76
CA ASN A 137 -24.26 -15.31 -5.75
C ASN A 137 -24.86 -16.09 -6.93
N PRO A 138 -25.72 -17.11 -6.69
CA PRO A 138 -26.50 -17.67 -7.78
C PRO A 138 -27.53 -16.61 -8.22
N ASN A 139 -27.82 -16.61 -9.51
CA ASN A 139 -28.91 -15.84 -10.11
C ASN A 139 -30.24 -15.99 -9.35
#